data_AF-A0A2W6ZMG3-F1
#
_entry.id   AF-A0A2W6ZMG3-F1
#
_cell.length_a   1.000
_cell.length_b   1.000
_cell.length_c   1.000
_cell.angle_alpha   90.00
_cell.angle_beta   90.00
_cell.angle_gamma   90.00
#
_symmetry.space_group_name_H-M   'P 1'
#
loop_
_entity.id
_entity.type
_entity.pdbx_description
1 polymer ?
#
loop_
_entity_poly.entity_id
_entity_poly.type
_entity_poly.pdbx_seq_one_letter_code
_entity_poly.pdbx_strand_id
1 'polypeptide(L)'
;MTAAKKREPRASRVASEEMARESWATELAELSYNQARIALELALGQLQSEDLEVEAMADLYRLALGYARRCEQVLEQVEQEIIQLDTSNLEEER
;
A
#
# COMPACT_ATOMS: atom_id res chain seq x y z
N MET A 1 11.52 1.10 -45.85
CA MET A 1 10.58 0.33 -45.02
C MET A 1 10.42 1.07 -43.70
N THR A 2 9.40 1.92 -43.58
CA THR A 2 9.14 2.72 -42.37
C THR A 2 8.13 1.99 -41.49
N ALA A 3 8.61 1.46 -40.36
CA ALA A 3 7.74 0.84 -39.35
C ALA A 3 6.89 1.94 -38.69
N ALA A 4 5.58 1.90 -38.91
CA ALA A 4 4.62 2.75 -38.25
C ALA A 4 4.55 2.39 -36.76
N LYS A 5 5.02 3.30 -35.90
CA LYS A 5 4.93 3.16 -34.44
C LYS A 5 3.47 3.31 -34.03
N LYS A 6 2.79 2.17 -33.82
CA LYS A 6 1.38 2.06 -33.43
C LYS A 6 1.19 2.76 -32.08
N ARG A 7 0.56 3.94 -32.10
CA ARG A 7 0.17 4.66 -30.89
C ARG A 7 -0.95 3.89 -30.21
N GLU A 8 -0.73 3.42 -28.99
CA GLU A 8 -1.79 2.80 -28.20
C GLU A 8 -2.91 3.81 -27.88
N PRO A 9 -4.18 3.38 -27.92
CA PRO A 9 -5.30 4.25 -27.57
C PRO A 9 -5.27 4.56 -26.07
N ARG A 10 -5.49 5.84 -25.73
CA ARG A 10 -5.42 6.38 -24.35
C ARG A 10 -6.28 5.59 -23.35
N ALA A 11 -7.38 4.97 -23.79
CA ALA A 11 -8.24 4.12 -22.96
C ALA A 11 -7.58 2.79 -22.53
N SER A 12 -6.74 2.19 -23.39
CA SER A 12 -5.98 0.95 -23.08
C SER A 12 -4.97 1.18 -21.97
N ARG A 13 -4.30 2.35 -21.99
CA ARG A 13 -3.30 2.72 -20.98
C ARG A 13 -3.93 2.99 -19.61
N VAL A 14 -5.08 3.65 -19.58
CA VAL A 14 -5.82 3.91 -18.33
C VAL A 14 -6.30 2.60 -17.69
N ALA A 15 -6.86 1.69 -18.48
CA ALA A 15 -7.27 0.38 -17.97
C ALA A 15 -6.08 -0.43 -17.41
N SER A 16 -4.90 -0.36 -18.05
CA SER A 16 -3.68 -1.01 -17.55
C SER A 16 -3.16 -0.39 -16.26
N GLU A 17 -3.23 0.94 -16.12
CA GLU A 17 -2.84 1.65 -14.89
C GLU A 17 -3.80 1.33 -13.72
N GLU A 18 -5.08 1.12 -14.02
CA GLU A 18 -6.13 0.79 -13.04
C GLU A 18 -6.00 -0.65 -12.54
N MET A 19 -5.79 -1.62 -13.44
CA MET A 19 -5.49 -3.01 -13.07
C MET A 19 -4.20 -3.13 -12.24
N ALA A 20 -3.16 -2.36 -12.58
CA ALA A 20 -1.92 -2.34 -11.80
C ALA A 20 -2.14 -1.80 -10.37
N ARG A 21 -3.02 -0.80 -10.21
CA ARG A 21 -3.39 -0.27 -8.89
C ARG A 21 -4.19 -1.28 -8.06
N GLU A 22 -5.10 -2.03 -8.67
CA GLU A 22 -5.87 -3.09 -7.99
C GLU A 22 -4.97 -4.27 -7.55
N SER A 23 -4.06 -4.70 -8.42
CA SER A 23 -3.07 -5.74 -8.07
C SER A 23 -2.24 -5.32 -6.86
N TRP A 24 -1.73 -4.09 -6.90
CA TRP A 24 -0.89 -3.58 -5.83
C TRP A 24 -1.66 -3.34 -4.52
N ALA A 25 -2.93 -2.91 -4.59
CA ALA A 25 -3.78 -2.81 -3.40
C ALA A 25 -4.02 -4.18 -2.74
N THR A 26 -4.12 -5.24 -3.54
CA THR A 26 -4.25 -6.62 -3.04
C THR A 26 -2.97 -7.08 -2.34
N GLU A 27 -1.81 -6.87 -2.97
CA GLU A 27 -0.50 -7.20 -2.39
C GLU A 27 -0.24 -6.47 -1.06
N LEU A 28 -0.65 -5.20 -0.97
CA LEU A 28 -0.59 -4.41 0.27
C LEU A 28 -1.42 -5.01 1.40
N ALA A 29 -2.63 -5.49 1.08
CA ALA A 29 -3.55 -6.05 2.06
C ALA A 29 -3.03 -7.35 2.69
N GLU A 30 -2.19 -8.10 1.97
CA GLU A 30 -1.60 -9.36 2.44
C GLU A 30 -0.38 -9.16 3.37
N LEU A 31 0.17 -7.95 3.47
CA LEU A 31 1.32 -7.68 4.32
C LEU A 31 0.96 -7.77 5.80
N SER A 32 1.84 -8.40 6.58
CA SER A 32 1.84 -8.24 8.05
C SER A 32 2.25 -6.83 8.45
N TYR A 33 1.95 -6.44 9.69
CA TYR A 33 2.37 -5.15 10.24
C TYR A 33 3.88 -4.90 10.06
N ASN A 34 4.71 -5.87 10.41
CA ASN A 34 6.17 -5.72 10.32
C ASN A 34 6.66 -5.56 8.87
N GLN A 35 6.06 -6.30 7.94
CA GLN A 35 6.39 -6.17 6.51
C GLN A 35 5.98 -4.79 5.99
N ALA A 36 4.75 -4.34 6.28
CA ALA A 36 4.28 -3.02 5.89
C ALA A 36 5.14 -1.90 6.50
N ARG A 37 5.52 -2.01 7.78
CA ARG A 37 6.38 -1.03 8.46
C ARG A 37 7.78 -0.95 7.85
N ILE A 38 8.43 -2.09 7.60
CA ILE A 38 9.77 -2.11 6.97
C ILE A 38 9.69 -1.53 5.55
N ALA A 39 8.67 -1.89 4.78
CA ALA A 39 8.47 -1.36 3.44
C ALA A 39 8.22 0.16 3.45
N LEU A 40 7.45 0.66 4.42
CA LEU A 40 7.26 2.09 4.65
C LEU A 40 8.58 2.80 4.96
N GLU A 41 9.39 2.27 5.86
CA GLU A 41 10.70 2.84 6.21
C GLU A 41 11.63 2.92 4.99
N LEU A 42 11.66 1.88 4.16
CA LEU A 42 12.41 1.87 2.91
C LEU A 42 11.89 2.90 1.91
N ALA A 43 10.57 3.06 1.78
CA ALA A 43 9.96 4.05 0.90
C ALA A 43 10.25 5.48 1.37
N LEU A 44 10.22 5.72 2.68
CA LEU A 44 10.58 7.01 3.28
C LEU A 44 12.05 7.35 3.07
N GLY A 45 12.95 6.37 3.25
CA GLY A 45 14.38 6.57 2.98
C GLY A 45 14.65 6.95 1.52
N GLN A 46 13.94 6.32 0.58
CA GLN A 46 14.03 6.68 -0.84
C GLN A 46 13.45 8.07 -1.14
N LEU A 47 12.30 8.43 -0.56
CA LEU A 47 11.69 9.76 -0.70
C LEU A 47 12.59 10.89 -0.16
N GLN A 48 13.43 10.58 0.81
CA GLN A 48 14.38 11.52 1.41
C GLN A 48 15.72 11.58 0.66
N SER A 49 15.93 10.72 -0.35
CA SER A 49 17.15 10.72 -1.16
C SER A 49 17.23 11.95 -2.06
N GLU A 50 18.41 12.58 -2.11
CA GLU A 50 18.68 13.72 -3.02
C GLU A 50 18.75 13.29 -4.49
N ASP A 51 18.92 11.99 -4.76
CA ASP A 51 19.03 11.41 -6.11
C ASP A 51 17.68 10.96 -6.69
N LEU A 52 16.55 11.22 -6.02
CA LEU A 52 15.24 10.75 -6.47
C LEU A 52 14.71 11.57 -7.65
N GLU A 53 14.43 10.89 -8.76
CA GLU A 53 13.77 11.50 -9.92
C GLU A 53 12.34 11.96 -9.57
N VAL A 54 12.00 13.19 -9.99
CA VAL A 54 10.70 13.84 -9.67
C VAL A 54 9.52 13.02 -10.19
N GLU A 55 9.69 12.38 -11.35
CA GLU A 55 8.71 11.49 -11.97
C GLU A 55 8.39 10.28 -11.08
N ALA A 56 9.38 9.75 -10.35
CA ALA A 56 9.21 8.61 -9.44
C ALA A 56 8.66 9.02 -8.06
N MET A 57 8.83 10.29 -7.65
CA MET A 57 8.36 10.78 -6.34
C MET A 57 6.87 10.55 -6.11
N ALA A 58 6.03 10.82 -7.11
CA ALA A 58 4.58 10.76 -6.96
C ALA A 58 4.08 9.33 -6.72
N ASP A 59 4.66 8.36 -7.43
CA ASP A 59 4.29 6.95 -7.29
C ASP A 59 4.85 6.37 -5.99
N LEU A 60 6.10 6.70 -5.64
CA LEU A 60 6.71 6.30 -4.38
C LEU A 60 5.99 6.89 -3.16
N TYR A 61 5.49 8.13 -3.25
CA TYR A 61 4.68 8.74 -2.19
C TYR A 61 3.35 8.02 -2.00
N ARG A 62 2.65 7.68 -3.09
CA ARG A 62 1.42 6.87 -3.00
C ARG A 62 1.73 5.50 -2.39
N LEU A 63 2.90 4.93 -2.71
CA LEU A 63 3.36 3.67 -2.17
C LEU A 63 3.57 3.72 -0.66
N ALA A 64 4.27 4.74 -0.19
CA ALA A 64 4.42 5.00 1.24
C ALA A 64 3.05 5.17 1.94
N LEU A 65 2.13 5.92 1.34
CA LEU A 65 0.80 6.10 1.92
C LEU A 65 0.01 4.78 2.00
N GLY A 66 0.17 3.90 1.00
CA GLY A 66 -0.40 2.55 1.03
C GLY A 66 0.11 1.73 2.22
N TYR A 67 1.43 1.71 2.43
CA TYR A 67 2.04 0.99 3.55
C TYR A 67 1.60 1.56 4.91
N ALA A 68 1.54 2.89 5.05
CA ALA A 68 1.09 3.54 6.27
C ALA A 68 -0.36 3.15 6.63
N ARG A 69 -1.27 3.19 5.65
CA ARG A 69 -2.67 2.76 5.84
C ARG A 69 -2.77 1.29 6.24
N ARG A 70 -1.93 0.42 5.67
CA ARG A 70 -1.90 -0.99 6.06
C ARG A 70 -1.45 -1.16 7.51
N CYS A 71 -0.44 -0.41 7.95
CA CYS A 71 -0.02 -0.40 9.36
C CYS A 71 -1.17 0.01 10.28
N GLU A 72 -1.87 1.10 9.96
CA GLU A 72 -3.04 1.58 10.72
C GLU A 72 -4.13 0.50 10.81
N GLN A 73 -4.52 -0.12 9.68
CA GLN A 73 -5.52 -1.17 9.65
C GLN A 73 -5.18 -2.38 10.54
N VAL A 74 -3.92 -2.81 10.55
CA VAL A 74 -3.51 -3.93 11.41
C VAL A 74 -3.56 -3.53 12.89
N LEU A 75 -3.17 -2.31 13.23
CA LEU A 75 -3.26 -1.81 14.61
C LEU A 75 -4.71 -1.68 15.08
N GLU A 76 -5.60 -1.14 14.25
CA GLU A 76 -7.03 -1.06 14.54
C GLU A 76 -7.63 -2.45 14.75
N GLN A 77 -7.27 -3.44 13.91
CA GLN A 77 -7.73 -4.81 14.06
C GLN A 77 -7.30 -5.42 15.41
N VAL A 78 -6.04 -5.23 15.80
CA VAL A 78 -5.51 -5.71 17.10
C VAL A 78 -6.19 -5.00 18.27
N GLU A 79 -6.44 -3.68 18.16
CA GLU A 79 -7.19 -2.93 19.17
C GLU A 79 -8.59 -3.52 19.38
N GLN A 80 -9.31 -3.81 18.29
CA GLN A 80 -10.63 -4.43 18.37
C GLN A 80 -10.59 -5.84 18.98
N GLU A 81 -9.59 -6.65 18.64
CA GLU A 81 -9.39 -7.98 19.23
C GLU A 81 -9.15 -7.91 20.74
N ILE A 82 -8.37 -6.95 21.21
CA ILE A 82 -8.13 -6.72 22.64
C ILE A 82 -9.42 -6.32 23.36
N ILE A 83 -10.17 -5.36 22.81
CA ILE A 83 -11.45 -4.91 23.38
C ILE A 83 -12.45 -6.08 23.51
N GLN A 84 -12.51 -6.96 22.51
CA GLN A 84 -13.37 -8.15 22.53
C GLN A 84 -12.92 -9.17 23.59
N LEU A 85 -11.61 -9.37 23.72
CA LEU A 85 -11.05 -10.25 24.75
C LEU A 85 -11.35 -9.74 26.16
N ASP A 86 -11.15 -8.46 26.42
CA ASP A 86 -11.44 -7.83 27.71
C ASP A 86 -12.93 -7.98 28.08
N THR A 87 -13.83 -7.79 27.11
CA THR A 87 -15.27 -7.97 27.30
C THR A 87 -15.61 -9.43 27.64
N SER A 88 -14.99 -10.39 26.94
CA SER A 88 -15.25 -11.82 27.16
C SER A 88 -14.80 -12.28 28.54
N ASN A 89 -13.63 -11.81 29.01
CA ASN A 89 -13.16 -12.11 30.37
C ASN A 89 -14.13 -11.59 31.44
N LEU A 90 -14.73 -10.42 31.24
CA LEU A 90 -15.71 -9.84 32.18
C LEU A 90 -17.04 -10.62 32.20
N GLU A 91 -17.40 -11.29 31.11
CA GLU A 91 -18.61 -12.14 31.05
C GLU A 91 -18.39 -13.50 31.70
N GLU A 92 -17.18 -14.08 31.61
CA GLU A 92 -16.83 -15.36 32.24
C GLU A 92 -16.72 -15.28 33.78
N GLU A 93 -16.39 -14.11 34.34
CA GLU A 93 -16.30 -13.88 35.80
C GLU A 93 -17.66 -13.62 36.49
N ARG A 94 -18.78 -13.55 35.75
CA ARG A 94 -20.13 -13.28 36.27
C ARG A 94 -20.98 -14.52 36.49
#